data_AF-A0A5P1EMH4-F1
#
_entry.id   AF-A0A5P1EMH4-F1
#
_cell.length_a   1.000
_cell.length_b   1.000
_cell.length_c   1.000
_cell.angle_alpha   90.00
_cell.angle_beta   90.00
_cell.angle_gamma   90.00
#
_symmetry.space_group_name_H-M   'P 1'
#
loop_
_entity.id
_entity.type
_entity.pdbx_description
1 polymer ?
#
loop_
_entity_poly.entity_id
_entity_poly.type
_entity_poly.pdbx_seq_one_letter_code
_entity_poly.pdbx_strand_id
1 'polypeptide(L)'
;MDSITNTQVPHWLKCVVRVVAACPWRGEDLRSPLDGCYCVRLTLEDPTARIHAYILGEEGVKFFGYNPTVDQLTRQMSRLLGIKDSDGEEKSCASRDPPWIWCFLMCYYLDKKDPWGSRRYRIIDTRLVD
;
A
#
# COMPACT_ATOMS: atom_id res chain seq x y z
N MET A 1 -3.57 12.35 -9.48
CA MET A 1 -2.48 11.37 -9.42
C MET A 1 -1.61 11.56 -10.65
N ASP A 2 -0.68 12.49 -10.54
CA ASP A 2 0.13 13.01 -11.66
C ASP A 2 0.93 11.90 -12.37
N SER A 3 1.17 10.81 -11.66
CA SER A 3 1.81 9.61 -12.19
C SER A 3 1.07 8.92 -13.33
N ILE A 4 -0.26 9.05 -13.41
CA ILE A 4 -1.07 8.35 -14.42
C ILE A 4 -0.93 9.06 -15.77
N THR A 5 -0.86 10.39 -15.75
CA THR A 5 -0.75 11.27 -16.91
C THR A 5 0.68 11.55 -17.35
N ASN A 6 1.68 11.11 -16.57
CA ASN A 6 3.09 11.25 -16.93
C ASN A 6 3.44 10.38 -18.16
N THR A 7 4.09 10.99 -19.16
CA THR A 7 4.48 10.37 -20.43
C THR A 7 5.84 9.64 -20.37
N GLN A 8 6.55 9.71 -19.25
CA GLN A 8 7.80 8.99 -19.00
C GLN A 8 7.55 7.78 -18.11
N VAL A 9 8.11 6.61 -18.45
CA VAL A 9 8.15 5.41 -17.60
C VAL A 9 9.53 4.76 -17.78
N PRO A 10 10.30 4.49 -16.72
CA PRO A 10 9.97 4.65 -15.30
C PRO A 10 10.14 6.09 -14.79
N HIS A 11 9.48 6.39 -13.67
CA HIS A 11 9.64 7.65 -12.93
C HIS A 11 9.29 7.47 -11.46
N TRP A 12 9.65 8.46 -10.64
CA TRP A 12 9.36 8.52 -9.21
C TRP A 12 8.60 9.79 -8.88
N LEU A 13 7.68 9.71 -7.93
CA LEU A 13 6.98 10.87 -7.40
C LEU A 13 6.65 10.71 -5.93
N LYS A 14 6.49 11.84 -5.25
CA LYS A 14 5.91 11.91 -3.92
C LYS A 14 4.45 12.35 -4.07
N CYS A 15 3.51 11.66 -3.43
CA CYS A 15 2.10 12.02 -3.48
C CYS A 15 1.38 11.81 -2.14
N VAL A 16 0.23 12.44 -2.01
CA VAL A 16 -0.71 12.26 -0.89
C VAL A 16 -1.86 11.37 -1.36
N VAL A 17 -2.07 10.26 -0.67
CA VAL A 17 -3.08 9.25 -1.02
C VAL A 17 -3.75 8.70 0.23
N ARG A 18 -4.90 8.06 0.09
CA ARG A 18 -5.50 7.18 1.11
C ARG A 18 -5.49 5.74 0.63
N VAL A 19 -5.39 4.79 1.57
CA VAL A 19 -5.41 3.36 1.25
C VAL A 19 -6.81 2.82 1.46
N VAL A 20 -7.51 2.53 0.38
CA VAL A 20 -8.93 2.11 0.44
C VAL A 20 -9.11 0.60 0.48
N ALA A 21 -8.10 -0.15 0.04
CA ALA A 21 -8.09 -1.61 0.11
C ALA A 21 -6.67 -2.16 0.11
N ALA A 22 -6.51 -3.39 0.62
CA ALA A 22 -5.25 -4.11 0.64
C ALA A 22 -5.47 -5.60 0.36
N CYS A 23 -4.49 -6.24 -0.27
CA CYS A 23 -4.46 -7.68 -0.50
C CYS A 23 -3.01 -8.18 -0.42
N PRO A 24 -2.67 -9.01 0.57
CA PRO A 24 -3.48 -9.36 1.74
C PRO A 24 -3.71 -8.15 2.66
N TRP A 25 -4.64 -8.27 3.60
CA TRP A 25 -4.97 -7.19 4.56
C TRP A 25 -4.77 -7.58 6.03
N ARG A 26 -4.66 -8.88 6.34
CA ARG A 26 -4.40 -9.38 7.69
C ARG A 26 -2.90 -9.36 7.96
N GLY A 27 -2.51 -8.99 9.19
CA GLY A 27 -1.09 -8.87 9.57
C GLY A 27 -0.30 -10.17 9.37
N GLU A 28 -0.93 -11.32 9.64
CA GLU A 28 -0.34 -12.66 9.49
C GLU A 28 0.00 -13.01 8.03
N ASP A 29 -0.73 -12.45 7.07
CA ASP A 29 -0.62 -12.78 5.65
C ASP A 29 0.31 -11.82 4.88
N LEU A 30 0.76 -10.71 5.48
CA LEU A 30 1.54 -9.68 4.78
C LEU A 30 2.92 -10.17 4.30
N ARG A 31 3.45 -11.20 4.97
CA ARG A 31 4.68 -11.89 4.59
C ARG A 31 4.33 -13.19 3.92
N SER A 32 4.98 -13.46 2.79
CA SER A 32 4.85 -14.73 2.09
C SER A 32 5.29 -15.88 3.00
N PRO A 33 4.51 -16.96 3.12
CA PRO A 33 4.88 -18.11 3.95
C PRO A 33 6.07 -18.89 3.38
N LEU A 34 6.44 -18.67 2.11
CA LEU A 34 7.51 -19.41 1.44
C LEU A 34 8.90 -18.86 1.77
N ASP A 35 9.03 -17.54 1.81
CA ASP A 35 10.33 -16.84 1.92
C ASP A 35 10.33 -15.73 3.00
N GLY A 36 9.19 -15.47 3.65
CA GLY A 36 9.05 -14.41 4.65
C GLY A 36 9.06 -13.00 4.07
N CYS A 37 9.13 -12.83 2.74
CA CYS A 37 9.18 -11.53 2.09
C CYS A 37 7.81 -10.86 2.10
N TYR A 38 7.78 -9.54 2.26
CA TYR A 38 6.54 -8.78 2.09
C TYR A 38 6.05 -8.82 0.65
N CYS A 39 4.76 -9.08 0.47
CA CYS A 39 4.09 -8.96 -0.81
C CYS A 39 2.67 -8.44 -0.61
N VAL A 40 2.52 -7.12 -0.59
CA VAL A 40 1.24 -6.47 -0.31
C VAL A 40 0.83 -5.59 -1.47
N ARG A 41 -0.38 -5.79 -2.00
CA ARG A 41 -1.00 -4.90 -2.98
C ARG A 41 -1.96 -3.95 -2.29
N LEU A 42 -1.68 -2.66 -2.35
CA LEU A 42 -2.55 -1.61 -1.87
C LEU A 42 -3.35 -1.00 -3.03
N THR A 43 -4.58 -0.61 -2.75
CA THR A 43 -5.37 0.27 -3.62
C THR A 43 -5.26 1.68 -3.06
N LEU A 44 -4.52 2.51 -3.77
CA LEU A 44 -4.30 3.91 -3.43
C LEU A 44 -5.33 4.77 -4.13
N GLU A 45 -5.88 5.73 -3.42
CA GLU A 45 -6.81 6.70 -3.96
C GLU A 45 -6.34 8.12 -3.66
N ASP A 46 -6.45 9.00 -4.64
CA ASP A 46 -6.44 10.44 -4.45
C ASP A 46 -7.74 11.05 -5.03
N PRO A 47 -7.96 12.37 -4.97
CA PRO A 47 -9.19 12.97 -5.49
C PRO A 47 -9.44 12.76 -6.99
N THR A 48 -8.44 12.28 -7.73
CA THR A 48 -8.51 12.16 -9.19
C THR A 48 -8.63 10.71 -9.68
N ALA A 49 -8.06 9.74 -8.95
CA ALA A 49 -7.96 8.36 -9.45
C ALA A 49 -7.68 7.33 -8.35
N ARG A 50 -7.86 6.05 -8.73
CA ARG A 50 -7.43 4.88 -7.96
C ARG A 50 -6.39 4.09 -8.75
N ILE A 51 -5.36 3.62 -8.07
CA ILE A 51 -4.35 2.71 -8.64
C ILE A 51 -4.03 1.56 -7.70
N HIS A 52 -3.42 0.51 -8.24
CA HIS A 52 -2.77 -0.52 -7.44
C HIS A 52 -1.28 -0.26 -7.33
N ALA A 53 -0.77 -0.29 -6.10
CA ALA A 53 0.66 -0.20 -5.81
C ALA A 53 1.09 -1.37 -4.93
N TYR A 54 2.32 -1.82 -5.11
CA TYR A 54 2.87 -2.95 -4.37
C TYR A 54 3.90 -2.50 -3.33
N ILE A 55 3.92 -3.17 -2.19
CA ILE A 55 5.01 -3.15 -1.21
C ILE A 55 5.66 -4.53 -1.27
N LEU A 56 6.94 -4.57 -1.66
CA LEU A 56 7.65 -5.82 -1.96
C LEU A 56 8.99 -5.89 -1.22
N GLY A 57 9.30 -7.06 -0.65
CA GLY A 57 10.62 -7.36 -0.08
C GLY A 57 11.07 -6.34 0.97
N GLU A 58 12.27 -5.78 0.78
CA GLU A 58 12.88 -4.80 1.69
C GLU A 58 12.05 -3.53 1.89
N GLU A 59 11.29 -3.11 0.88
CA GLU A 59 10.40 -1.95 1.03
C GLU A 59 9.30 -2.21 2.07
N GLY A 60 8.90 -3.47 2.27
CA GLY A 60 8.00 -3.83 3.36
C GLY A 60 8.64 -3.71 4.74
N VAL A 61 9.94 -4.03 4.86
CA VAL A 61 10.69 -3.82 6.11
C VAL A 61 10.82 -2.33 6.41
N LYS A 62 11.09 -1.50 5.40
CA LYS A 62 11.11 -0.04 5.57
C LYS A 62 9.73 0.52 5.93
N PHE A 63 8.68 0.01 5.29
CA PHE A 63 7.32 0.50 5.46
C PHE A 63 6.72 0.16 6.83
N PHE A 64 6.77 -1.12 7.24
CA PHE A 64 6.18 -1.60 8.48
C PHE A 64 7.14 -1.59 9.68
N GLY A 65 8.44 -1.43 9.43
CA GLY A 65 9.49 -1.48 10.45
C GLY A 65 10.25 -2.81 10.46
N TYR A 66 11.36 -2.83 11.23
CA TYR A 66 12.19 -4.02 11.39
C TYR A 66 11.51 -5.04 12.32
N ASN A 67 11.16 -6.20 11.75
CA ASN A 67 10.58 -7.35 12.45
C ASN A 67 9.38 -7.05 13.39
N PRO A 68 8.30 -6.40 12.90
CA PRO A 68 7.10 -6.18 13.69
C PRO A 68 6.40 -7.51 14.02
N THR A 69 5.72 -7.54 15.17
CA THR A 69 4.81 -8.64 15.54
C THR A 69 3.57 -8.64 14.65
N VAL A 70 2.84 -9.77 14.60
CA VAL A 70 1.58 -9.87 13.85
C VAL A 70 0.54 -8.86 14.35
N ASP A 71 0.50 -8.60 15.66
CA ASP A 71 -0.39 -7.60 16.25
C ASP A 71 -0.02 -6.17 15.84
N GLN A 72 1.28 -5.85 15.78
CA GLN A 72 1.75 -4.56 15.29
C GLN A 72 1.38 -4.36 13.83
N LEU A 73 1.60 -5.36 12.97
CA LEU A 73 1.20 -5.33 11.56
C LEU A 73 -0.31 -5.16 11.40
N THR A 74 -1.10 -5.87 12.21
CA THR A 74 -2.56 -5.79 12.18
C THR A 74 -3.04 -4.39 12.57
N ARG A 75 -2.48 -3.81 13.63
CA ARG A 75 -2.79 -2.42 14.05
C ARG A 75 -2.41 -1.41 12.98
N GLN A 76 -1.21 -1.54 12.40
CA GLN A 76 -0.75 -0.67 11.31
C GLN A 76 -1.68 -0.75 10.10
N MET A 77 -2.08 -1.96 9.68
CA MET A 77 -3.02 -2.16 8.57
C MET A 77 -4.42 -1.63 8.87
N SER A 78 -4.95 -1.87 10.08
CA SER A 78 -6.24 -1.33 10.50
C SER A 78 -6.24 0.20 10.46
N ARG A 79 -5.20 0.85 10.99
CA ARG A 79 -5.03 2.31 10.91
C ARG A 79 -4.96 2.80 9.47
N LEU A 80 -4.16 2.14 8.63
CA LEU A 80 -3.99 2.50 7.22
C LEU A 80 -5.29 2.39 6.43
N LEU A 81 -6.13 1.41 6.76
CA LEU A 81 -7.44 1.15 6.14
C LEU A 81 -8.59 1.92 6.80
N GLY A 82 -8.33 2.72 7.84
CA GLY A 82 -9.36 3.46 8.58
C GLY A 82 -10.36 2.56 9.31
N ILE A 83 -9.94 1.37 9.73
CA ILE A 83 -10.75 0.43 10.50
C ILE A 83 -10.67 0.85 11.98
N LYS A 84 -11.82 1.17 12.57
CA LYS A 84 -11.93 1.45 14.01
C LYS A 84 -11.99 0.13 14.78
N ASP A 85 -11.20 0.03 15.85
CA ASP A 85 -11.34 -1.04 16.84
C ASP A 85 -12.74 -0.90 17.44
N SER A 86 -13.62 -1.83 17.10
CA SER A 86 -15.00 -1.81 17.56
C SER A 86 -15.07 -2.67 18.82
N ASP A 87 -15.23 -2.06 19.98
CA ASP A 87 -15.52 -2.77 21.23
C ASP A 87 -16.92 -3.38 21.13
N GLY A 88 -17.01 -4.62 20.63
CA GLY A 88 -18.11 -5.54 20.94
C GLY A 88 -19.44 -5.40 20.20
N GLU A 89 -19.62 -4.52 19.22
CA GLU A 89 -20.85 -4.47 18.42
C GLU A 89 -20.63 -4.93 16.97
N GLU A 90 -21.63 -5.64 16.43
CA GLU A 90 -21.68 -6.25 15.10
C GLU A 90 -20.97 -5.42 14.02
N LYS A 91 -20.25 -6.13 13.14
CA LYS A 91 -19.65 -5.63 11.89
C LYS A 91 -20.72 -5.08 10.92
N SER A 92 -21.45 -4.05 11.33
CA SER A 92 -22.05 -3.12 10.39
C SER A 92 -20.92 -2.47 9.60
N CYS A 93 -21.18 -2.05 8.38
CA CYS A 93 -20.23 -1.34 7.53
C CYS A 93 -19.89 0.03 8.17
N ALA A 94 -19.15 0.03 9.28
CA ALA A 94 -18.56 1.21 9.86
C ALA A 94 -17.85 1.94 8.72
N SER A 95 -18.28 3.18 8.47
CA SER A 95 -17.72 4.00 7.40
C SER A 95 -16.22 4.08 7.63
N ARG A 96 -15.45 3.33 6.83
CA ARG A 96 -13.99 3.38 6.88
C ARG A 96 -13.58 4.79 6.52
N ASP A 97 -12.70 5.35 7.33
CA ASP A 97 -12.14 6.68 7.12
C ASP A 97 -10.61 6.58 7.08
N PRO A 98 -10.04 6.03 5.98
CA PRO A 98 -8.61 5.85 5.87
C PRO A 98 -7.90 7.21 5.82
N PRO A 99 -6.81 7.39 6.58
CA PRO A 99 -6.09 8.66 6.63
C PRO A 99 -5.41 8.98 5.30
N TRP A 100 -5.18 10.27 5.07
CA TRP A 100 -4.29 10.73 4.02
C TRP A 100 -2.84 10.55 4.45
N ILE A 101 -2.06 9.84 3.64
CA ILE A 101 -0.65 9.56 3.88
C ILE A 101 0.22 10.11 2.75
N TRP A 102 1.44 10.50 3.10
CA TRP A 102 2.49 10.74 2.12
C TRP A 102 3.17 9.42 1.77
N CYS A 103 3.38 9.17 0.48
CA CYS A 103 4.23 8.07 0.02
C CYS A 103 5.04 8.45 -1.21
N PHE A 104 6.15 7.75 -1.42
CA PHE A 104 6.88 7.76 -2.68
C PHE A 104 6.43 6.58 -3.54
N LEU A 105 6.04 6.89 -4.77
CA LEU A 105 5.66 5.91 -5.79
C LEU A 105 6.74 5.82 -6.85
N MET A 106 7.14 4.60 -7.15
CA MET A 106 7.92 4.24 -8.33
C MET A 106 6.99 3.65 -9.37
N CYS A 107 6.92 4.28 -10.54
CA CYS A 107 6.26 3.73 -11.72
C CYS A 107 7.26 2.91 -12.53
N TYR A 108 6.87 1.71 -12.95
CA TYR A 108 7.70 0.82 -13.76
C TYR A 108 6.84 0.01 -14.73
N TYR A 109 7.45 -0.59 -15.75
CA TYR A 109 6.81 -1.52 -16.67
C TYR A 109 7.34 -2.94 -16.46
N LEU A 110 6.50 -3.94 -16.74
CA LEU A 110 6.94 -5.35 -16.74
C LEU A 110 7.45 -5.79 -18.11
N ASP A 111 6.92 -5.21 -19.18
CA ASP A 111 7.30 -5.50 -20.56
C ASP A 111 7.79 -4.21 -21.25
N LYS A 112 9.03 -4.26 -21.76
CA LYS A 112 9.62 -3.16 -22.54
C LYS A 112 8.89 -2.91 -23.85
N LYS A 113 8.22 -3.92 -24.41
CA LYS A 113 7.45 -3.80 -25.66
C LYS A 113 6.09 -3.15 -25.45
N ASP A 114 5.57 -3.19 -24.22
CA ASP A 114 4.34 -2.52 -23.82
C ASP A 114 4.52 -1.77 -22.49
N PRO A 115 5.25 -0.63 -22.48
CA PRO A 115 5.50 0.11 -21.25
C PRO A 115 4.23 0.63 -20.58
N TRP A 116 3.18 0.89 -21.37
CA TRP A 116 1.93 1.52 -20.91
C TRP A 116 0.93 0.50 -20.38
N GLY A 117 0.69 -0.60 -21.11
CA GLY A 117 -0.23 -1.64 -20.67
C GLY A 117 0.35 -2.52 -19.56
N SER A 118 1.68 -2.68 -19.52
CA SER A 118 2.37 -3.41 -18.45
C SER A 118 2.78 -2.54 -17.24
N ARG A 119 2.31 -1.28 -17.21
CA ARG A 119 2.63 -0.31 -16.16
C ARG A 119 2.14 -0.76 -14.78
N ARG A 120 3.01 -0.64 -13.79
CA ARG A 120 2.79 -0.98 -12.38
C ARG A 120 3.39 0.09 -11.47
N TYR A 121 2.94 0.08 -10.22
CA TYR A 121 3.41 1.00 -9.19
C TYR A 121 3.95 0.24 -7.98
N ARG A 122 5.00 0.77 -7.38
CA ARG A 122 5.58 0.27 -6.12
C ARG A 122 5.69 1.43 -5.15
N ILE A 123 5.36 1.19 -3.88
CA ILE A 123 5.70 2.13 -2.80
C ILE A 123 7.17 1.88 -2.44
N ILE A 124 7.95 2.94 -2.43
CA ILE A 124 9.37 2.90 -2.06
C ILE A 124 9.67 3.94 -0.98
N ASP A 125 10.77 3.77 -0.24
CA ASP A 125 11.35 4.77 0.68
C ASP A 125 10.30 5.50 1.55
N THR A 126 9.29 4.74 1.98
CA THR A 126 8.16 5.22 2.77
C THR A 126 8.12 4.40 4.03
N ARG A 127 7.94 5.08 5.18
CA ARG A 127 7.83 4.45 6.50
C ARG A 127 6.54 4.90 7.17
N LEU A 128 5.79 3.97 7.74
CA LEU A 128 4.68 4.31 8.64
C LEU A 128 5.24 4.90 9.93
N VAL A 129 4.75 6.08 10.27
CA VAL A 129 5.03 6.75 11.55
C VAL A 129 3.81 6.61 12.44
N ASP A 130 4.05 6.31 13.72
CA ASP A 130 2.99 6.17 14.71
C ASP A 130 2.42 7.52 15.13
#